data_AF-A0A7S2D020-F1
#
_entry.id   AF-A0A7S2D020-F1
#
_cell.length_a   1.000
_cell.length_b   1.000
_cell.length_c   1.000
_cell.angle_alpha   90.00
_cell.angle_beta   90.00
_cell.angle_gamma   90.00
#
_symmetry.space_group_name_H-M   'P 1'
#
loop_
_entity.id
_entity.type
_entity.pdbx_description
1 polymer ?
#
loop_
_entity_poly.entity_id
_entity_poly.type
_entity_poly.pdbx_seq_one_letter_code
_entity_poly.pdbx_strand_id
1 'polypeptide(L)'
;RLCGGSSSGPRISKHMAKLLILGCACVSAFSPGAVLRSAPATRSAGPSMLADEPVARRELLSKVLGASAMLGAAAANAEVDYAGVGYLGGASIIDVNNANIRVYQKLPGMYPNAAGKIVSNAPYKSKEELYTKAKLSGPEAAAVKKYEAKFIFLEPRPEYIIDNINNGLYR
;
A
#
# COMPACT_ATOMS: atom_id res chain seq x y z
N ARG A 1 65.83 -17.08 -8.20
CA ARG A 1 65.43 -16.81 -9.61
C ARG A 1 63.91 -17.01 -9.65
N LEU A 2 63.08 -15.98 -9.47
CA LEU A 2 62.67 -14.93 -10.42
C LEU A 2 62.08 -15.46 -11.74
N CYS A 3 60.96 -14.82 -12.12
CA CYS A 3 60.20 -14.83 -13.39
C CYS A 3 59.10 -15.90 -13.49
N GLY A 4 57.85 -15.64 -13.88
CA GLY A 4 57.08 -14.47 -14.36
C GLY A 4 55.61 -14.94 -14.49
N GLY A 5 54.56 -14.14 -14.32
CA GLY A 5 54.22 -12.97 -15.13
C GLY A 5 53.30 -13.38 -16.29
N SER A 6 51.98 -13.37 -16.10
CA SER A 6 51.00 -13.34 -17.20
C SER A 6 49.88 -12.37 -16.88
N SER A 7 49.83 -11.31 -17.68
CA SER A 7 48.87 -10.22 -17.68
C SER A 7 47.65 -10.58 -18.52
N SER A 8 46.44 -10.30 -18.01
CA SER A 8 45.25 -10.16 -18.84
C SER A 8 44.52 -8.88 -18.41
N GLY A 9 44.35 -7.98 -19.37
CA GLY A 9 43.97 -6.58 -19.14
C GLY A 9 42.46 -6.34 -18.90
N PRO A 10 42.09 -5.12 -18.48
CA PRO A 10 40.71 -4.75 -18.21
C PRO A 10 39.97 -4.28 -19.48
N ARG A 11 38.73 -4.75 -19.65
CA ARG A 11 37.83 -4.34 -20.73
C ARG A 11 36.76 -3.37 -20.21
N ILE A 12 36.93 -2.09 -20.57
CA ILE A 12 35.93 -1.10 -21.04
C ILE A 12 34.56 -1.04 -20.33
N SER A 13 34.22 0.12 -19.73
CA SER A 13 33.05 0.92 -20.15
C SER A 13 32.97 2.26 -19.41
N LYS A 14 33.01 3.34 -20.19
CA LYS A 14 32.64 4.70 -19.79
C LYS A 14 31.16 4.87 -20.11
N HIS A 15 30.36 5.39 -19.17
CA HIS A 15 29.43 6.52 -19.36
C HIS A 15 28.32 6.60 -18.28
N MET A 16 28.26 7.80 -17.70
CA MET A 16 27.06 8.58 -17.35
C MET A 16 26.25 8.26 -16.07
N ALA A 17 26.61 9.01 -15.03
CA ALA A 17 25.77 10.02 -14.36
C ALA A 17 24.26 9.71 -14.19
N LYS A 18 23.86 9.46 -12.94
CA LYS A 18 22.53 9.83 -12.43
C LYS A 18 22.68 10.54 -11.09
N LEU A 19 22.47 11.86 -11.16
CA LEU A 19 22.32 12.78 -10.05
C LEU A 19 20.94 12.54 -9.42
N LEU A 20 20.91 12.06 -8.17
CA LEU A 20 19.68 11.80 -7.41
C LEU A 20 19.41 13.00 -6.50
N ILE A 21 18.42 13.82 -6.86
CA ILE A 21 17.94 14.94 -6.04
C ILE A 21 17.02 14.37 -4.94
N LEU A 22 17.46 14.51 -3.69
CA LEU A 22 16.73 14.15 -2.48
C LEU A 22 15.86 15.34 -2.06
N GLY A 23 14.57 15.31 -2.41
CA GLY A 23 13.56 16.28 -1.96
C GLY A 23 12.66 15.67 -0.89
N CYS A 24 12.93 15.95 0.37
CA CYS A 24 12.10 15.61 1.52
C CYS A 24 10.86 16.51 1.54
N ALA A 25 9.67 15.95 1.32
CA ALA A 25 8.41 16.69 1.38
C ALA A 25 7.76 16.53 2.77
N CYS A 26 7.40 17.68 3.31
CA CYS A 26 6.85 17.96 4.62
C CYS A 26 5.45 17.34 4.86
N VAL A 27 5.26 16.77 6.04
CA VAL A 27 3.98 16.37 6.63
C VAL A 27 3.13 17.62 6.89
N SER A 28 1.92 17.68 6.33
CA SER A 28 0.88 18.63 6.77
C SER A 28 -0.27 17.87 7.43
N ALA A 29 -0.46 18.16 8.71
CA ALA A 29 -1.50 17.56 9.55
C ALA A 29 -2.89 18.07 9.14
N PHE A 30 -3.81 17.13 8.94
CA PHE A 30 -5.23 17.37 8.72
C PHE A 30 -5.95 17.47 10.06
N SER A 31 -6.74 18.53 10.28
CA SER A 31 -7.66 18.65 11.41
C SER A 31 -8.97 19.32 10.94
N PRO A 32 -10.13 18.63 11.00
CA PRO A 32 -11.41 19.22 10.63
C PRO A 32 -12.14 19.76 11.87
N GLY A 33 -12.80 20.91 11.71
CA GLY A 33 -13.95 21.27 12.53
C GLY A 33 -13.88 22.62 13.22
N ALA A 34 -14.40 23.66 12.57
CA ALA A 34 -15.01 24.79 13.26
C ALA A 34 -16.22 25.28 12.45
N VAL A 35 -17.39 24.86 12.91
CA VAL A 35 -18.70 25.32 12.44
C VAL A 35 -18.89 26.74 12.99
N LEU A 36 -19.01 27.76 12.14
CA LEU A 36 -19.34 29.12 12.58
C LEU A 36 -20.58 29.65 11.85
N ARG A 37 -21.59 29.81 12.69
CA ARG A 37 -22.96 30.30 12.51
C ARG A 37 -22.96 31.73 11.95
N SER A 38 -23.72 31.97 10.89
CA SER A 38 -23.91 33.31 10.32
C SER A 38 -24.92 34.12 11.15
N ALA A 39 -24.56 35.36 11.48
CA ALA A 39 -25.47 36.40 11.94
C ALA A 39 -25.34 37.59 10.96
N PRO A 40 -26.43 38.26 10.55
CA PRO A 40 -26.34 39.37 9.61
C PRO A 40 -25.97 40.67 10.36
N ALA A 41 -24.91 41.32 9.90
CA ALA A 41 -24.55 42.66 10.33
C ALA A 41 -25.42 43.72 9.63
N THR A 42 -25.92 44.65 10.44
CA THR A 42 -26.70 45.85 10.10
C THR A 42 -25.98 46.77 9.10
N ARG A 43 -26.79 47.41 8.25
CA ARG A 43 -26.38 48.36 7.21
C ARG A 43 -26.17 49.77 7.78
N SER A 44 -25.06 50.41 7.45
CA SER A 44 -24.88 51.87 7.54
C SER A 44 -24.30 52.41 6.23
N ALA A 45 -24.86 53.51 5.74
CA ALA A 45 -24.62 54.10 4.44
C ALA A 45 -23.61 55.25 4.45
N GLY A 46 -22.93 55.45 3.31
CA GLY A 46 -22.36 56.72 2.83
C GLY A 46 -20.87 56.70 2.50
N PRO A 47 -20.36 57.55 1.58
CA PRO A 47 -20.89 57.95 0.26
C PRO A 47 -19.91 57.60 -0.89
N SER A 48 -20.40 57.65 -2.12
CA SER A 48 -19.65 57.47 -3.37
C SER A 48 -18.61 58.57 -3.60
N MET A 49 -17.39 58.22 -4.03
CA MET A 49 -16.67 58.95 -5.09
C MET A 49 -15.36 58.25 -5.51
N LEU A 50 -15.20 58.14 -6.84
CA LEU A 50 -13.94 58.12 -7.60
C LEU A 50 -13.16 56.80 -7.68
N ALA A 51 -13.45 56.09 -8.76
CA ALA A 51 -12.57 55.35 -9.65
C ALA A 51 -11.07 55.28 -9.28
N ASP A 52 -10.63 54.08 -8.91
CA ASP A 52 -9.45 53.45 -9.51
C ASP A 52 -9.55 51.92 -9.31
N GLU A 53 -9.68 51.21 -10.43
CA GLU A 53 -9.49 49.77 -10.68
C GLU A 53 -9.84 48.71 -9.59
N PRO A 54 -11.05 48.10 -9.63
CA PRO A 54 -11.31 46.84 -8.95
C PRO A 54 -11.51 45.64 -9.90
N VAL A 55 -11.17 45.78 -11.20
CA VAL A 55 -11.48 44.73 -12.20
C VAL A 55 -10.39 43.65 -12.25
N ALA A 56 -9.11 44.02 -12.13
CA ALA A 56 -7.99 43.07 -12.25
C ALA A 56 -7.97 41.97 -11.15
N ARG A 57 -8.30 42.30 -9.90
CA ARG A 57 -8.21 41.35 -8.77
C ARG A 57 -9.37 40.35 -8.77
N ARG A 58 -10.57 40.74 -9.23
CA ARG A 58 -11.74 39.86 -9.34
C ARG A 58 -11.65 38.91 -10.52
N GLU A 59 -11.12 39.37 -11.66
CA GLU A 59 -10.85 38.54 -12.84
C GLU A 59 -9.73 37.52 -12.60
N LEU A 60 -8.70 37.87 -11.83
CA LEU A 60 -7.66 36.92 -11.44
C LEU A 60 -8.22 35.86 -10.47
N LEU A 61 -9.05 36.27 -9.50
CA LEU A 61 -9.68 35.36 -8.55
C LEU A 61 -10.69 34.43 -9.24
N SER A 62 -11.48 34.89 -10.21
CA SER A 62 -12.40 34.04 -10.98
C SER A 62 -11.66 33.07 -11.91
N LYS A 63 -10.53 33.49 -12.51
CA LYS A 63 -9.66 32.59 -13.30
C LYS A 63 -8.92 31.54 -12.46
N VAL A 64 -8.50 31.89 -11.24
CA VAL A 64 -7.83 30.94 -10.32
C VAL A 64 -8.83 30.01 -9.63
N LEU A 65 -10.04 30.48 -9.32
CA LEU A 65 -11.10 29.65 -8.74
C LEU A 65 -11.70 28.68 -9.76
N GLY A 66 -11.76 29.05 -11.05
CA GLY A 66 -12.15 28.15 -12.14
C GLY A 66 -11.11 27.07 -12.45
N ALA A 67 -9.82 27.35 -12.21
CA ALA A 67 -8.73 26.41 -12.44
C ALA A 67 -8.54 25.40 -11.29
N SER A 68 -8.94 25.74 -10.06
CA SER A 68 -8.79 24.84 -8.89
C SER A 68 -9.86 23.74 -8.81
N ALA A 69 -11.00 23.90 -9.50
CA ALA A 69 -12.04 22.87 -9.57
C ALA A 69 -11.67 21.66 -10.45
N MET A 70 -10.61 21.77 -11.26
CA MET A 70 -10.15 20.71 -12.16
C MET A 70 -8.99 19.88 -11.58
N LEU A 71 -8.67 20.07 -10.28
CA LEU A 71 -7.84 19.12 -9.54
C LEU A 71 -8.74 17.96 -9.12
N GLY A 72 -9.03 17.11 -10.11
CA GLY A 72 -10.02 16.04 -10.04
C GLY A 72 -9.84 15.18 -8.79
N ALA A 73 -10.93 15.02 -8.05
CA ALA A 73 -11.06 13.89 -7.14
C ALA A 73 -10.90 12.62 -8.00
N ALA A 74 -9.76 11.95 -7.86
CA ALA A 74 -9.63 10.59 -8.39
C ALA A 74 -10.76 9.78 -7.75
N ALA A 75 -11.67 9.27 -8.58
CA ALA A 75 -12.74 8.43 -8.09
C ALA A 75 -12.12 7.28 -7.28
N ALA A 76 -12.49 7.17 -6.00
CA ALA A 76 -12.18 5.99 -5.23
C ALA A 76 -12.94 4.83 -5.88
N ASN A 77 -12.26 4.05 -6.71
CA ASN A 77 -12.83 2.82 -7.26
C ASN A 77 -13.03 1.86 -6.08
N ALA A 78 -14.27 1.69 -5.65
CA ALA A 78 -14.62 0.61 -4.74
C ALA A 78 -14.54 -0.69 -5.55
N GLU A 79 -13.53 -1.50 -5.27
CA GLU A 79 -13.49 -2.88 -5.76
C GLU A 79 -14.60 -3.63 -5.03
N VAL A 80 -15.76 -3.78 -5.67
CA VAL A 80 -16.90 -4.52 -5.10
C VAL A 80 -16.65 -6.03 -5.20
N ASP A 81 -15.98 -6.48 -6.25
CA ASP A 81 -15.82 -7.89 -6.59
C ASP A 81 -14.36 -8.34 -6.51
N TYR A 82 -13.91 -8.78 -5.33
CA TYR A 82 -12.61 -9.44 -5.22
C TYR A 82 -12.68 -10.89 -5.75
N ALA A 83 -12.09 -11.14 -6.93
CA ALA A 83 -12.07 -12.48 -7.53
C ALA A 83 -11.44 -13.57 -6.63
N GLY A 84 -10.61 -13.17 -5.66
CA GLY A 84 -9.91 -14.09 -4.76
C GLY A 84 -10.68 -14.51 -3.50
N VAL A 85 -11.92 -14.04 -3.27
CA VAL A 85 -12.69 -14.34 -2.03
C VAL A 85 -12.80 -15.84 -1.76
N GLY A 86 -12.95 -16.66 -2.81
CA GLY A 86 -13.05 -18.11 -2.68
C GLY A 86 -11.85 -18.76 -1.96
N TYR A 87 -10.66 -18.17 -2.10
CA TYR A 87 -9.41 -18.70 -1.53
C TYR A 87 -9.15 -18.25 -0.09
N LEU A 88 -10.03 -17.43 0.50
CA LEU A 88 -9.93 -16.92 1.87
C LEU A 88 -10.59 -17.82 2.92
N GLY A 89 -11.03 -19.01 2.53
CA GLY A 89 -11.61 -20.00 3.43
C GLY A 89 -12.85 -20.73 2.91
N GLY A 90 -13.34 -20.41 1.72
CA GLY A 90 -14.44 -21.14 1.06
C GLY A 90 -13.97 -22.39 0.31
N ALA A 91 -12.80 -22.32 -0.33
CA ALA A 91 -12.25 -23.38 -1.16
C ALA A 91 -11.27 -24.30 -0.40
N SER A 92 -10.82 -25.35 -1.09
CA SER A 92 -9.70 -26.21 -0.66
C SER A 92 -8.33 -25.59 -0.93
N ILE A 93 -8.26 -24.63 -1.86
CA ILE A 93 -7.08 -23.84 -2.18
C ILE A 93 -7.09 -22.59 -1.29
N ILE A 94 -5.92 -22.21 -0.78
CA ILE A 94 -5.73 -21.15 0.21
C ILE A 94 -4.78 -20.11 -0.38
N ASP A 95 -5.21 -18.85 -0.37
CA ASP A 95 -4.33 -17.74 -0.68
C ASP A 95 -3.50 -17.35 0.53
N VAL A 96 -2.22 -17.68 0.49
CA VAL A 96 -1.32 -17.54 1.64
C VAL A 96 -1.15 -16.08 2.06
N ASN A 97 -1.22 -15.16 1.11
CA ASN A 97 -0.93 -13.74 1.35
C ASN A 97 -2.10 -12.99 2.00
N ASN A 98 -3.33 -13.47 1.82
CA ASN A 98 -4.54 -12.75 2.20
C ASN A 98 -5.45 -13.54 3.16
N ALA A 99 -5.36 -14.87 3.22
CA ALA A 99 -6.24 -15.67 4.05
C ALA A 99 -5.97 -15.51 5.56
N ASN A 100 -7.04 -15.56 6.36
CA ASN A 100 -6.94 -15.57 7.82
C ASN A 100 -6.34 -16.89 8.36
N ILE A 101 -5.64 -16.81 9.48
CA ILE A 101 -4.95 -17.92 10.15
C ILE A 101 -5.87 -19.12 10.45
N ARG A 102 -7.16 -18.88 10.66
CA ARG A 102 -8.16 -19.93 10.94
C ARG A 102 -8.35 -20.87 9.75
N VAL A 103 -8.09 -20.42 8.52
CA VAL A 103 -8.24 -21.26 7.32
C VAL A 103 -7.28 -22.46 7.38
N TYR A 104 -6.12 -22.30 8.01
CA TYR A 104 -5.14 -23.37 8.20
C TYR A 104 -5.57 -24.44 9.21
N GLN A 105 -6.64 -24.21 10.00
CA GLN A 105 -7.21 -25.26 10.87
C GLN A 105 -7.75 -26.45 10.06
N LYS A 106 -8.10 -26.23 8.78
CA LYS A 106 -8.51 -27.29 7.85
C LYS A 106 -7.34 -28.18 7.39
N LEU A 107 -6.11 -27.83 7.73
CA LEU A 107 -4.89 -28.54 7.35
C LEU A 107 -4.24 -29.14 8.61
N PRO A 108 -4.48 -30.43 8.91
CA PRO A 108 -3.94 -31.08 10.10
C PRO A 108 -2.41 -30.91 10.23
N GLY A 109 -1.97 -30.41 11.39
CA GLY A 109 -0.56 -30.16 11.71
C GLY A 109 -0.03 -28.77 11.37
N MET A 110 -0.81 -27.92 10.67
CA MET A 110 -0.39 -26.55 10.32
C MET A 110 -0.65 -25.54 11.45
N TYR A 111 -1.83 -25.61 12.06
CA TYR A 111 -2.25 -24.69 13.12
C TYR A 111 -1.85 -25.24 14.50
N PRO A 112 -1.33 -24.40 15.43
CA PRO A 112 -1.10 -22.96 15.30
C PRO A 112 0.29 -22.57 14.78
N ASN A 113 1.30 -23.44 14.91
CA ASN A 113 2.71 -23.04 14.79
C ASN A 113 3.14 -22.67 13.36
N ALA A 114 3.01 -23.59 12.40
CA ALA A 114 3.41 -23.32 11.01
C ALA A 114 2.54 -22.20 10.40
N ALA A 115 1.22 -22.24 10.65
CA ALA A 115 0.28 -21.24 10.21
C ALA A 115 0.60 -19.84 10.75
N GLY A 116 0.86 -19.72 12.06
CA GLY A 116 1.21 -18.44 12.68
C GLY A 116 2.48 -17.84 12.07
N LYS A 117 3.50 -18.65 11.82
CA LYS A 117 4.74 -18.19 11.16
C LYS A 117 4.55 -17.78 9.71
N ILE A 118 3.72 -18.50 8.97
CA ILE A 118 3.39 -18.15 7.58
C ILE A 118 2.65 -16.82 7.54
N VAL A 119 1.61 -16.66 8.36
CA VAL A 119 0.79 -15.44 8.36
C VAL A 119 1.59 -14.24 8.86
N SER A 120 2.41 -14.39 9.90
CA SER A 120 3.22 -13.28 10.45
C SER A 120 4.37 -12.83 9.56
N ASN A 121 4.80 -13.65 8.60
CA ASN A 121 5.90 -13.31 7.68
C ASN A 121 5.43 -13.13 6.22
N ALA A 122 4.13 -13.22 5.96
CA ALA A 122 3.52 -12.84 4.69
C ALA A 122 3.81 -11.35 4.38
N PRO A 123 3.81 -10.93 3.11
CA PRO A 123 3.49 -11.70 1.90
C PRO A 123 4.69 -12.49 1.33
N TYR A 124 4.40 -13.39 0.38
CA TYR A 124 5.34 -14.20 -0.38
C TYR A 124 5.01 -14.14 -1.88
N LYS A 125 6.02 -14.18 -2.74
CA LYS A 125 5.86 -14.26 -4.20
C LYS A 125 5.75 -15.69 -4.71
N SER A 126 6.31 -16.64 -3.97
CA SER A 126 6.32 -18.05 -4.35
C SER A 126 6.47 -18.99 -3.15
N LYS A 127 6.31 -20.29 -3.41
CA LYS A 127 6.52 -21.35 -2.43
C LYS A 127 7.96 -21.37 -1.89
N GLU A 128 8.95 -21.11 -2.74
CA GLU A 128 10.36 -21.07 -2.34
C GLU A 128 10.63 -19.92 -1.36
N GLU A 129 10.01 -18.76 -1.59
CA GLU A 129 10.11 -17.62 -0.67
C GLU A 129 9.45 -17.93 0.68
N LEU A 130 8.34 -18.66 0.68
CA LEU A 130 7.70 -19.11 1.92
C LEU A 130 8.68 -19.92 2.79
N TYR A 131 9.34 -20.93 2.24
CA TYR A 131 10.26 -21.78 3.02
C TYR A 131 11.48 -21.03 3.55
N THR A 132 11.93 -19.98 2.87
CA THR A 132 13.10 -19.19 3.31
C THR A 132 12.72 -18.11 4.31
N LYS A 133 11.58 -17.43 4.13
CA LYS A 133 11.18 -16.27 4.93
C LYS A 133 10.30 -16.62 6.12
N ALA A 134 9.51 -17.70 6.07
CA ALA A 134 8.59 -18.06 7.15
C ALA A 134 9.27 -18.61 8.42
N LYS A 135 10.59 -18.88 8.41
CA LYS A 135 11.35 -19.36 9.59
C LYS A 135 10.75 -20.65 10.19
N LEU A 136 10.35 -21.56 9.32
CA LEU A 136 9.74 -22.83 9.71
C LEU A 136 10.79 -23.75 10.35
N SER A 137 10.40 -24.44 11.42
CA SER A 137 11.18 -25.55 11.96
C SER A 137 11.07 -26.78 11.05
N GLY A 138 11.96 -27.76 11.20
CA GLY A 138 11.91 -29.02 10.46
C GLY A 138 10.51 -29.69 10.43
N PRO A 139 9.84 -29.90 11.58
CA PRO A 139 8.51 -30.51 11.59
C PRO A 139 7.42 -29.60 10.98
N GLU A 140 7.54 -28.27 11.13
CA GLU A 140 6.61 -27.33 10.49
C GLU A 140 6.75 -27.36 8.97
N ALA A 141 7.98 -27.32 8.44
CA ALA A 141 8.24 -27.42 7.01
C ALA A 141 7.70 -28.73 6.42
N ALA A 142 7.81 -29.84 7.15
CA ALA A 142 7.22 -31.11 6.74
C ALA A 142 5.68 -31.07 6.70
N ALA A 143 5.03 -30.33 7.61
CA ALA A 143 3.59 -30.11 7.57
C ALA A 143 3.18 -29.24 6.37
N VAL A 144 3.89 -28.15 6.11
CA VAL A 144 3.68 -27.26 4.95
C VAL A 144 3.77 -28.03 3.64
N LYS A 145 4.79 -28.89 3.51
CA LYS A 145 5.04 -29.67 2.29
C LYS A 145 3.90 -30.61 1.92
N LYS A 146 3.11 -31.12 2.89
CA LYS A 146 1.95 -31.97 2.62
C LYS A 146 0.82 -31.23 1.90
N TYR A 147 0.77 -29.91 2.05
CA TYR A 147 -0.35 -29.08 1.59
C TYR A 147 0.08 -27.99 0.62
N GLU A 148 1.35 -27.93 0.20
CA GLU A 148 1.87 -26.88 -0.67
C GLU A 148 1.16 -26.80 -2.03
N ALA A 149 0.59 -27.91 -2.52
CA ALA A 149 -0.25 -27.94 -3.72
C ALA A 149 -1.58 -27.20 -3.56
N LYS A 150 -2.00 -26.90 -2.32
CA LYS A 150 -3.20 -26.12 -1.99
C LYS A 150 -2.91 -24.63 -1.85
N PHE A 151 -1.65 -24.20 -1.95
CA PHE A 151 -1.29 -22.81 -1.75
C PHE A 151 -1.19 -22.06 -3.07
N ILE A 152 -1.78 -20.87 -3.07
CA ILE A 152 -1.56 -19.86 -4.10
C ILE A 152 -1.05 -18.59 -3.44
N PHE A 153 -0.45 -17.72 -4.23
CA PHE A 153 0.19 -16.49 -3.79
C PHE A 153 -0.35 -15.34 -4.63
N LEU A 154 -1.53 -14.83 -4.28
CA LEU A 154 -2.11 -13.70 -5.00
C LEU A 154 -1.48 -12.39 -4.53
N GLU A 155 -1.80 -11.31 -5.23
CA GLU A 155 -1.36 -9.98 -4.83
C GLU A 155 -1.88 -9.65 -3.42
N PRO A 156 -1.02 -9.12 -2.54
CA PRO A 156 -1.39 -8.75 -1.18
C PRO A 156 -2.40 -7.60 -1.20
N ARG A 157 -3.54 -7.81 -0.54
CA ARG A 157 -4.63 -6.84 -0.39
C ARG A 157 -4.62 -6.30 1.04
N PRO A 158 -4.35 -5.00 1.26
CA PRO A 158 -4.27 -4.42 2.59
C PRO A 158 -5.50 -4.71 3.47
N GLU A 159 -6.68 -4.75 2.84
CA GLU A 159 -7.96 -5.05 3.50
C GLU A 159 -7.97 -6.41 4.22
N TYR A 160 -7.29 -7.42 3.69
CA TYR A 160 -7.29 -8.77 4.26
C TYR A 160 -6.04 -9.05 5.12
N ILE A 161 -4.93 -8.34 4.86
CA ILE A 161 -3.68 -8.53 5.61
C ILE A 161 -3.81 -8.06 7.05
N ILE A 162 -4.52 -6.96 7.29
CA ILE A 162 -4.73 -6.43 8.65
C ILE A 162 -5.47 -7.45 9.53
N ASP A 163 -6.40 -8.19 8.93
CA ASP A 163 -7.29 -9.12 9.60
C ASP A 163 -6.83 -10.58 9.48
N ASN A 164 -5.58 -10.82 9.05
CA ASN A 164 -5.06 -12.16 8.79
C ASN A 164 -4.86 -12.99 10.07
N ILE A 165 -4.69 -12.37 11.25
CA ILE A 165 -4.67 -13.06 12.54
C ILE A 165 -6.06 -13.09 13.17
N ASN A 166 -6.77 -11.97 13.13
CA ASN A 166 -8.10 -11.84 13.72
C ASN A 166 -9.00 -11.03 12.81
N ASN A 167 -9.98 -11.70 12.20
CA ASN A 167 -10.99 -11.08 11.34
C ASN A 167 -12.33 -10.87 12.05
N GLY A 168 -12.37 -10.94 13.38
CA GLY A 168 -13.58 -10.76 14.17
C GLY A 168 -14.63 -11.87 14.04
N LEU A 169 -14.32 -12.96 13.32
CA LEU A 169 -15.23 -14.10 13.13
C LEU A 169 -14.90 -15.21 14.13
N TYR A 170 -15.78 -15.36 15.12
CA TYR A 170 -15.72 -16.43 16.12
C TYR A 170 -16.91 -17.38 15.98
N ARG A 171 -16.77 -18.60 16.51
CA ARG A 171 -17.82 -19.61 16.58
C ARG A 171 -18.05 -19.98 18.03
#